data_AF-A0A932LBK2-F1
#
_entry.id   AF-A0A932LBK2-F1
#
_cell.length_a   1.000
_cell.length_b   1.000
_cell.length_c   1.000
_cell.angle_alpha   90.00
_cell.angle_beta   90.00
_cell.angle_gamma   90.00
#
_symmetry.space_group_name_H-M   'P 1'
#
loop_
_entity.id
_entity.type
_entity.pdbx_description
1 polymer ?
#
loop_
_entity_poly.entity_id
_entity_poly.type
_entity_poly.pdbx_seq_one_letter_code
_entity_poly.pdbx_strand_id
1 'polypeptide(L)'
;MNPDTRAQLKLAVDLAKLAMEEDEPEKAFMSMVQQCLSRDSGWKDFYRENVREVEHPPAASDGRESLAMATALRDSFLSAIGKNPRAAAVQLERALDLTLRDQEDRAPFLQVVANYTHDFDAGKAIEIQRSAYDMDHTLFCPPTAAKRPRVHSGSDLGAVILGWFRQFENPNGAIAAVQDLRARLSYDADPKVVEHALLELAPLLGAEGSRPEEELGEGPDDLWLWSDFSILIEAKNGNQERLHKKDAGQLLLSLQWFKRAYPTRSAPLPLVIAKKANADRLSDFPNGTRVLTPVGMRSLLEKVENFYIRMVQAPHLLAETGSIVSALEGFRLSPKQLSGEYTERLAGVRRS
;
A
#
# COMPACT_ATOMS: atom_id res chain seq x y z
N MET A 1 -6.00 8.92 14.56
CA MET A 1 -6.83 10.15 14.48
C MET A 1 -7.45 10.41 15.86
N ASN A 2 -7.31 11.61 16.43
CA ASN A 2 -7.79 11.92 17.79
C ASN A 2 -9.33 11.77 17.89
N PRO A 3 -9.88 11.25 19.01
CA PRO A 3 -11.32 11.26 19.33
C PRO A 3 -12.08 12.52 18.90
N ASP A 4 -11.53 13.72 19.13
CA ASP A 4 -12.17 14.99 18.74
C ASP A 4 -12.36 15.09 17.23
N THR A 5 -11.34 14.73 16.46
CA THR A 5 -11.40 14.76 14.99
C THR A 5 -12.40 13.74 14.46
N ARG A 6 -12.50 12.56 15.11
CA ARG A 6 -13.49 11.53 14.77
C ARG A 6 -14.91 12.04 15.07
N ALA A 7 -15.10 12.69 16.20
CA ALA A 7 -16.37 13.30 16.59
C ALA A 7 -16.77 14.46 15.66
N GLN A 8 -15.82 15.31 15.25
CA GLN A 8 -16.05 16.37 14.27
C GLN A 8 -16.51 15.84 12.91
N LEU A 9 -15.87 14.78 12.41
CA LEU A 9 -16.25 14.16 11.13
C LEU A 9 -17.63 13.51 11.23
N LYS A 10 -17.92 12.83 12.35
CA LYS A 10 -19.25 12.27 12.60
C LYS A 10 -20.31 13.37 12.66
N LEU A 11 -20.05 14.43 13.41
CA LEU A 11 -20.92 15.60 13.51
C LEU A 11 -21.21 16.21 12.14
N ALA A 12 -20.21 16.34 11.27
CA ALA A 12 -20.39 16.85 9.92
C ALA A 12 -21.33 15.97 9.08
N VAL A 13 -21.20 14.65 9.18
CA VAL A 13 -22.08 13.68 8.50
C VAL A 13 -23.50 13.74 9.07
N ASP A 14 -23.65 13.83 10.39
CA ASP A 14 -24.96 13.88 11.04
C ASP A 14 -25.70 15.20 10.72
N LEU A 15 -24.98 16.34 10.69
CA LEU A 15 -25.53 17.62 10.22
C LEU A 15 -25.96 17.58 8.76
N ALA A 16 -25.18 16.93 7.89
CA ALA A 16 -25.55 16.77 6.48
C ALA A 16 -26.84 15.95 6.32
N LYS A 17 -27.03 14.90 7.14
CA LYS A 17 -28.28 14.12 7.15
C LYS A 17 -29.46 14.93 7.65
N LEU A 18 -29.29 15.65 8.76
CA LEU A 18 -30.30 16.57 9.30
C LEU A 18 -30.75 17.59 8.25
N ALA A 19 -29.80 18.18 7.51
CA ALA A 19 -30.15 19.12 6.45
C ALA A 19 -30.95 18.46 5.32
N MET A 20 -30.71 17.18 5.01
CA MET A 20 -31.45 16.43 3.98
C MET A 20 -32.88 16.05 4.39
N GLU A 21 -33.21 16.09 5.68
CA GLU A 21 -34.55 15.80 6.20
C GLU A 21 -35.49 17.01 6.15
N GLU A 22 -34.95 18.21 5.90
CA GLU A 22 -35.71 19.45 5.77
C GLU A 22 -36.30 19.63 4.37
N ASP A 23 -37.41 20.38 4.27
CA ASP A 23 -38.08 20.67 2.99
C ASP A 23 -37.18 21.44 2.00
N GLU A 24 -36.23 22.23 2.51
CA GLU A 24 -35.25 22.99 1.71
C GLU A 24 -33.80 22.72 2.16
N PRO A 25 -33.20 21.59 1.74
CA PRO A 25 -31.91 21.12 2.27
C PRO A 25 -30.74 22.09 2.09
N GLU A 26 -30.68 22.79 0.95
CA GLU A 26 -29.62 23.76 0.66
C GLU A 26 -29.68 24.96 1.61
N LYS A 27 -30.89 25.45 1.91
CA LYS A 27 -31.08 26.54 2.89
C LYS A 27 -30.76 26.09 4.30
N ALA A 28 -31.17 24.87 4.68
CA ALA A 28 -30.86 24.30 5.99
C ALA A 28 -29.34 24.17 6.18
N PHE A 29 -28.63 23.65 5.19
CA PHE A 29 -27.16 23.56 5.20
C PHE A 29 -26.50 24.94 5.34
N MET A 30 -26.89 25.92 4.53
CA MET A 30 -26.32 27.27 4.60
C MET A 30 -26.61 27.95 5.95
N SER A 31 -27.77 27.69 6.55
CA SER A 31 -28.10 28.17 7.90
C SER A 31 -27.17 27.56 8.95
N MET A 32 -26.90 26.26 8.90
CA MET A 32 -25.95 25.59 9.81
C MET A 32 -24.53 26.14 9.66
N VAL A 33 -24.06 26.35 8.41
CA VAL A 33 -22.77 27.00 8.14
C VAL A 33 -22.71 28.40 8.75
N GLN A 34 -23.79 29.17 8.60
CA GLN A 34 -23.87 30.51 9.17
C GLN A 34 -23.84 30.50 10.69
N GLN A 35 -24.53 29.57 11.36
CA GLN A 35 -24.51 29.40 12.82
C GLN A 35 -23.09 29.03 13.32
N CYS A 36 -22.36 28.22 12.56
CA CYS A 36 -20.97 27.89 12.84
C CYS A 36 -20.07 29.13 12.76
N LEU A 37 -20.14 29.88 11.65
CA LEU A 37 -19.30 31.05 11.38
C LEU A 37 -19.62 32.22 12.32
N SER A 38 -20.90 32.45 12.62
CA SER A 38 -21.35 33.50 13.54
C SER A 38 -21.09 33.15 15.01
N ARG A 39 -20.68 31.91 15.28
CA ARG A 39 -20.47 31.38 16.64
C ARG A 39 -21.75 31.51 17.48
N ASP A 40 -22.87 31.13 16.87
CA ASP A 40 -24.18 31.09 17.51
C ASP A 40 -24.13 30.33 18.85
N SER A 41 -24.92 30.76 19.84
CA SER A 41 -24.92 30.14 21.17
C SER A 41 -25.38 28.69 21.13
N GLY A 42 -26.43 28.38 20.36
CA GLY A 42 -26.92 27.01 20.18
C GLY A 42 -25.87 26.14 19.50
N TRP A 43 -25.19 26.67 18.48
CA TRP A 43 -24.07 25.96 17.84
C TRP A 43 -22.94 25.64 18.82
N LYS A 44 -22.56 26.58 19.70
CA LYS A 44 -21.49 26.35 20.69
C LYS A 44 -21.82 25.23 21.66
N ASP A 45 -23.06 25.20 22.14
CA ASP A 45 -23.50 24.21 23.11
C ASP A 45 -23.65 22.84 22.44
N PHE A 46 -24.26 22.79 21.26
CA PHE A 46 -24.34 21.57 20.46
C PHE A 46 -22.95 21.00 20.11
N TYR A 47 -22.00 21.84 19.69
CA TYR A 47 -20.64 21.42 19.40
C TYR A 47 -19.90 20.92 20.64
N ARG A 48 -20.12 21.55 21.81
CA ARG A 48 -19.49 21.12 23.07
C ARG A 48 -19.93 19.72 23.45
N GLU A 49 -21.23 19.47 23.46
CA GLU A 49 -21.83 18.18 23.81
C GLU A 49 -21.39 17.07 22.84
N ASN A 50 -21.36 17.35 21.54
CA ASN A 50 -21.14 16.34 20.51
C ASN A 50 -19.66 16.12 20.14
N VAL A 51 -18.75 17.04 20.53
CA VAL A 51 -17.33 16.94 20.18
C VAL A 51 -16.43 17.00 21.43
N ARG A 52 -16.64 17.97 22.32
CA ARG A 52 -15.72 18.19 23.47
C ARG A 52 -16.00 17.31 24.67
N GLU A 53 -17.23 16.85 24.83
CA GLU A 53 -17.66 15.99 25.93
C GLU A 53 -17.68 14.51 25.54
N VAL A 54 -17.19 14.18 24.34
CA VAL A 54 -17.01 12.79 23.91
C VAL A 54 -15.97 12.13 24.80
N GLU A 55 -16.31 10.96 25.36
CA GLU A 55 -15.38 10.18 26.17
C GLU A 55 -14.11 9.91 25.39
N HIS A 56 -13.00 10.45 25.88
CA HIS A 56 -11.68 10.11 25.38
C HIS A 56 -11.34 8.73 25.94
N PRO A 57 -11.18 7.68 25.10
CA PRO A 57 -10.60 6.45 25.58
C PRO A 57 -9.25 6.78 26.23
N PRO A 58 -8.91 6.13 27.37
CA PRO A 58 -7.58 6.29 27.94
C PRO A 58 -6.56 6.01 26.83
N ALA A 59 -5.57 6.89 26.70
CA ALA A 59 -4.57 6.78 25.64
C ALA A 59 -4.02 5.35 25.62
N ALA A 60 -4.08 4.69 24.46
CA ALA A 60 -3.68 3.29 24.28
C ALA A 60 -2.18 3.05 24.57
N SER A 61 -1.39 4.13 24.63
CA SER A 61 -0.05 4.18 25.19
C SER A 61 0.02 5.38 26.15
N ASP A 62 0.90 5.34 27.15
CA ASP A 62 1.02 6.40 28.16
C ASP A 62 1.49 7.76 27.60
N GLY A 63 1.58 7.90 26.27
CA GLY A 63 2.06 9.08 25.55
C GLY A 63 3.52 9.42 25.82
N ARG A 64 4.20 8.70 26.74
CA ARG A 64 5.56 9.02 27.16
C ARG A 64 6.56 8.70 26.08
N GLU A 65 6.38 7.61 25.33
CA GLU A 65 7.26 7.27 24.20
C GLU A 65 7.18 8.35 23.10
N SER A 66 5.96 8.80 22.75
CA SER A 66 5.75 9.89 21.78
C SER A 66 6.30 11.23 22.28
N LEU A 67 6.06 11.57 23.55
CA LEU A 67 6.58 12.80 24.17
C LEU A 67 8.11 12.76 24.29
N ALA A 68 8.69 11.61 24.62
CA ALA A 68 10.13 11.41 24.67
C ALA A 68 10.75 11.59 23.28
N MET A 69 10.12 11.04 22.24
CA MET A 69 10.59 11.21 20.87
C MET A 69 10.48 12.67 20.40
N ALA A 70 9.39 13.36 20.70
CA ALA A 70 9.23 14.79 20.41
C ALA A 70 10.27 15.65 21.14
N THR A 71 10.60 15.29 22.39
CA THR A 71 11.66 15.95 23.17
C THR A 71 13.04 15.71 22.54
N ALA A 72 13.35 14.47 22.15
CA ALA A 72 14.61 14.14 21.50
C ALA A 72 14.80 14.85 20.15
N LEU A 73 13.72 14.99 19.36
CA LEU A 73 13.76 15.78 18.12
C LEU A 73 14.09 17.25 18.39
N ARG A 74 13.47 17.83 19.43
CA ARG A 74 13.75 19.21 19.82
C ARG A 74 15.19 19.38 20.30
N ASP A 75 15.67 18.50 21.17
CA ASP A 75 17.01 18.59 21.76
C ASP A 75 18.12 18.37 20.72
N SER A 76 17.91 17.41 19.81
CA SER A 76 18.82 17.19 18.68
C SER A 76 18.84 18.39 17.74
N PHE A 77 17.68 18.98 17.42
CA PHE A 77 17.60 20.22 16.64
C PHE A 77 18.36 21.37 17.32
N LEU A 78 18.18 21.57 18.63
CA LEU A 78 18.90 22.59 19.40
C LEU A 78 20.42 22.35 19.37
N SER A 79 20.86 21.10 19.47
CA SER A 79 22.27 20.72 19.35
C SER A 79 22.83 21.01 17.95
N ALA A 80 22.06 20.74 16.90
CA ALA A 80 22.45 21.00 15.51
C ALA A 80 22.63 22.50 15.24
N ILE A 81 21.65 23.34 15.62
CA ILE A 81 21.77 24.81 15.47
C ILE A 81 22.86 25.40 16.36
N GLY A 82 23.19 24.72 17.47
CA GLY A 82 24.34 25.00 18.33
C GLY A 82 25.69 24.61 17.72
N LYS A 83 25.72 24.21 16.44
CA LYS A 83 26.91 23.73 15.71
C LYS A 83 27.54 22.47 16.30
N ASN A 84 26.72 21.62 16.92
CA ASN A 84 27.14 20.30 17.39
C ASN A 84 26.28 19.20 16.72
N PRO A 85 26.45 19.00 15.40
CA PRO A 85 25.68 17.99 14.66
C PRO A 85 25.96 16.56 15.14
N ARG A 86 27.15 16.30 15.69
CA ARG A 86 27.50 15.00 16.28
C ARG A 86 26.65 14.69 17.51
N ALA A 87 26.47 15.66 18.41
CA ALA A 87 25.59 15.49 19.55
C ALA A 87 24.12 15.32 19.11
N ALA A 88 23.69 16.07 18.10
CA ALA A 88 22.34 15.96 17.54
C ALA A 88 22.03 14.54 17.03
N ALA A 89 22.94 13.98 16.21
CA ALA A 89 22.81 12.62 15.69
C ALA A 89 22.74 11.57 16.81
N VAL A 90 23.69 11.61 17.75
CA VAL A 90 23.76 10.63 18.86
C VAL A 90 22.55 10.70 19.79
N GLN A 91 22.06 11.90 20.10
CA GLN A 91 20.87 12.08 20.93
C GLN A 91 19.64 11.46 20.26
N LEU A 92 19.47 11.70 18.96
CA LEU A 92 18.32 11.21 18.21
C LEU A 92 18.39 9.68 18.01
N GLU A 93 19.55 9.13 17.63
CA GLU A 93 19.76 7.67 17.53
C GLU A 93 19.42 6.97 18.85
N ARG A 94 19.94 7.50 19.97
CA ARG A 94 19.66 6.92 21.28
C ARG A 94 18.19 6.96 21.63
N ALA A 95 17.48 8.03 21.26
CA ALA A 95 16.04 8.11 21.48
C ALA A 95 15.31 7.06 20.64
N LEU A 96 15.67 6.91 19.37
CA LEU A 96 15.08 5.88 18.49
C LEU A 96 15.20 4.49 19.08
N ASP A 97 16.37 4.12 19.59
CA ASP A 97 16.60 2.80 20.20
C ASP A 97 15.77 2.55 21.47
N LEU A 98 15.37 3.62 22.16
CA LEU A 98 14.61 3.53 23.41
C LEU A 98 13.10 3.64 23.21
N THR A 99 12.64 4.36 22.17
CA THR A 99 11.22 4.71 21.99
C THR A 99 10.52 3.97 20.86
N LEU A 100 11.24 3.52 19.82
CA LEU A 100 10.63 2.88 18.65
C LEU A 100 11.06 1.42 18.52
N ARG A 101 10.09 0.52 18.70
CA ARG A 101 10.27 -0.95 18.59
C ARG A 101 9.93 -1.47 17.20
N ASP A 102 9.05 -0.80 16.47
CA ASP A 102 8.74 -1.11 15.07
C ASP A 102 9.82 -0.56 14.15
N GLN A 103 10.18 -1.30 13.10
CA GLN A 103 11.21 -0.92 12.15
C GLN A 103 10.69 0.11 11.14
N GLU A 104 9.42 0.05 10.74
CA GLU A 104 8.85 0.93 9.71
C GLU A 104 8.77 2.39 10.18
N ASP A 105 8.33 2.63 11.42
CA ASP A 105 8.23 3.97 12.01
C ASP A 105 9.59 4.67 12.20
N ARG A 106 10.71 3.94 12.11
CA ARG A 106 12.05 4.49 12.30
C ARG A 106 12.59 5.20 11.06
N ALA A 107 12.11 4.83 9.88
CA ALA A 107 12.70 5.27 8.61
C ALA A 107 12.78 6.81 8.47
N PRO A 108 11.72 7.59 8.76
CA PRO A 108 11.77 9.05 8.63
C PRO A 108 12.77 9.70 9.58
N PHE A 109 12.96 9.12 10.77
CA PHE A 109 13.90 9.65 11.77
C PHE A 109 15.34 9.29 11.45
N LEU A 110 15.60 8.11 10.86
CA LEU A 110 16.92 7.78 10.35
C LEU A 110 17.36 8.76 9.26
N GLN A 111 16.45 9.27 8.43
CA GLN A 111 16.76 10.34 7.48
C GLN A 111 17.18 11.65 8.18
N VAL A 112 16.58 11.99 9.32
CA VAL A 112 17.00 13.16 10.13
C VAL A 112 18.38 12.92 10.76
N VAL A 113 18.64 11.72 11.29
CA VAL A 113 19.96 11.32 11.78
C VAL A 113 21.02 11.41 10.67
N ALA A 114 20.70 10.92 9.47
CA ALA A 114 21.58 11.00 8.32
C ALA A 114 21.93 12.45 7.96
N ASN A 115 20.94 13.35 7.99
CA ASN A 115 21.16 14.78 7.77
C ASN A 115 22.14 15.38 8.79
N TYR A 116 21.97 15.13 10.09
CA TYR A 116 22.92 15.60 11.10
C TYR A 116 24.30 14.94 10.94
N THR A 117 24.34 13.66 10.58
CA THR A 117 25.59 12.91 10.40
C THR A 117 26.39 13.44 9.22
N HIS A 118 25.72 13.91 8.16
CA HIS A 118 26.36 14.38 6.94
C HIS A 118 27.34 15.55 7.19
N ASP A 119 27.04 16.41 8.17
CA ASP A 119 27.88 17.57 8.52
C ASP A 119 29.26 17.19 9.08
N PHE A 120 29.44 15.97 9.60
CA PHE A 120 30.72 15.53 10.18
C PHE A 120 31.23 14.18 9.64
N ASP A 121 30.38 13.36 9.02
CA ASP A 121 30.73 12.08 8.41
C ASP A 121 29.76 11.74 7.26
N ALA A 122 30.05 12.30 6.07
CA ALA A 122 29.23 12.10 4.88
C ALA A 122 29.14 10.62 4.45
N GLY A 123 30.18 9.82 4.69
CA GLY A 123 30.17 8.39 4.36
C GLY A 123 29.17 7.64 5.22
N LYS A 124 29.21 7.87 6.53
CA LYS A 124 28.25 7.26 7.46
C LYS A 124 26.82 7.75 7.21
N ALA A 125 26.65 9.03 6.90
CA ALA A 125 25.34 9.59 6.56
C ALA A 125 24.68 8.87 5.37
N ILE A 126 25.46 8.54 4.33
CA ILE A 126 24.96 7.79 3.17
C ILE A 126 24.52 6.37 3.57
N GLU A 127 25.24 5.70 4.47
CA GLU A 127 24.83 4.38 4.99
C GLU A 127 23.52 4.47 5.77
N ILE A 128 23.38 5.46 6.64
CA ILE A 128 22.17 5.67 7.45
C ILE A 128 20.98 6.01 6.54
N GLN A 129 21.18 6.91 5.56
CA GLN A 129 20.16 7.26 4.58
C GLN A 129 19.74 6.05 3.72
N ARG A 130 20.69 5.17 3.37
CA ARG A 130 20.38 3.94 2.66
C ARG A 130 19.49 3.03 3.51
N SER A 131 19.80 2.86 4.79
CA SER A 131 18.95 2.10 5.69
C SER A 131 17.55 2.70 5.80
N ALA A 132 17.43 4.04 5.86
CA ALA A 132 16.13 4.72 5.87
C ALA A 132 15.34 4.45 4.57
N TYR A 133 15.99 4.59 3.42
CA TYR A 133 15.36 4.38 2.11
C TYR A 133 14.96 2.93 1.84
N ASP A 134 15.76 1.96 2.30
CA ASP A 134 15.43 0.53 2.15
C ASP A 134 14.23 0.12 3.04
N MET A 135 13.96 0.87 4.11
CA MET A 135 12.76 0.70 4.95
C MET A 135 11.53 1.40 4.36
N ASP A 136 11.71 2.61 3.82
CA ASP A 136 10.65 3.40 3.20
C ASP A 136 11.17 4.06 1.91
N HIS A 137 10.78 3.48 0.77
CA HIS A 137 11.18 3.95 -0.55
C HIS A 137 10.54 5.29 -0.97
N THR A 138 9.65 5.87 -0.16
CA THR A 138 9.14 7.24 -0.37
C THR A 138 10.12 8.31 0.11
N LEU A 139 11.15 7.93 0.88
CA LEU A 139 12.20 8.82 1.39
C LEU A 139 13.29 9.13 0.36
N PHE A 140 14.28 9.97 0.72
CA PHE A 140 15.32 10.36 -0.22
C PHE A 140 16.24 9.19 -0.61
N CYS A 141 16.37 8.96 -1.91
CA CYS A 141 17.29 7.96 -2.46
C CYS A 141 18.75 8.43 -2.30
N PRO A 142 19.66 7.63 -1.70
CA PRO A 142 21.07 8.01 -1.56
C PRO A 142 21.79 8.06 -2.92
N PRO A 143 22.71 9.01 -3.15
CA PRO A 143 23.35 9.23 -4.46
C PRO A 143 24.21 8.06 -4.97
N THR A 144 24.58 7.10 -4.10
CA THR A 144 25.37 5.91 -4.44
C THR A 144 24.69 4.60 -4.03
N ALA A 145 23.40 4.62 -3.68
CA ALA A 145 22.67 3.37 -3.51
C ALA A 145 22.54 2.72 -4.89
N ALA A 146 23.24 1.60 -5.09
CA ALA A 146 22.89 0.70 -6.18
C ALA A 146 21.42 0.33 -5.94
N LYS A 147 20.53 0.78 -6.82
CA LYS A 147 19.13 0.40 -6.80
C LYS A 147 19.08 -1.13 -6.94
N ARG A 148 18.68 -1.82 -5.88
CA ARG A 148 18.63 -3.27 -5.85
C ARG A 148 17.18 -3.74 -5.91
N PRO A 149 16.89 -4.81 -6.64
CA PRO A 149 15.60 -5.48 -6.57
C PRO A 149 15.28 -5.86 -5.12
N ARG A 150 14.03 -5.64 -4.69
CA ARG A 150 13.57 -6.05 -3.35
C ARG A 150 13.71 -7.56 -3.21
N VAL A 151 14.25 -8.01 -2.09
CA VAL A 151 14.34 -9.44 -1.77
C VAL A 151 13.09 -9.82 -0.97
N HIS A 152 12.48 -10.97 -1.29
CA HIS A 152 11.37 -11.49 -0.51
C HIS A 152 11.81 -11.64 0.96
N SER A 153 11.06 -11.04 1.90
CA SER A 153 11.45 -10.96 3.31
C SER A 153 11.52 -12.32 4.02
N GLY A 154 10.95 -13.36 3.40
CA GLY A 154 10.79 -14.68 4.00
C GLY A 154 9.50 -14.82 4.81
N SER A 155 8.65 -13.80 4.80
CA SER A 155 7.34 -13.81 5.42
C SER A 155 6.45 -14.91 4.84
N ASP A 156 5.72 -15.59 5.71
CA ASP A 156 4.68 -16.53 5.29
C ASP A 156 3.48 -15.77 4.69
N LEU A 157 2.82 -16.38 3.71
CA LEU A 157 1.66 -15.81 3.02
C LEU A 157 0.59 -15.32 4.00
N GLY A 158 0.26 -16.14 5.01
CA GLY A 158 -0.75 -15.78 5.99
C GLY A 158 -0.30 -14.63 6.89
N ALA A 159 1.00 -14.48 7.14
CA ALA A 159 1.56 -13.37 7.89
C ALA A 159 1.45 -12.05 7.12
N VAL A 160 1.69 -12.06 5.80
CA VAL A 160 1.52 -10.88 4.94
C VAL A 160 0.06 -10.40 4.96
N ILE A 161 -0.90 -11.32 4.75
CA ILE A 161 -2.34 -10.99 4.78
C ILE A 161 -2.74 -10.46 6.16
N LEU A 162 -2.27 -11.11 7.24
CA LEU A 162 -2.58 -10.71 8.60
C LEU A 162 -1.99 -9.34 8.95
N GLY A 163 -0.76 -9.06 8.49
CA GLY A 163 -0.11 -7.76 8.63
C GLY A 163 -0.94 -6.65 7.99
N TRP A 164 -1.35 -6.84 6.73
CA TRP A 164 -2.24 -5.90 6.04
C TRP A 164 -3.58 -5.72 6.77
N PHE A 165 -4.23 -6.81 7.18
CA PHE A 165 -5.53 -6.74 7.85
C PHE A 165 -5.46 -5.99 9.20
N ARG A 166 -4.33 -6.08 9.91
CA ARG A 166 -4.13 -5.42 11.22
C ARG A 166 -3.89 -3.92 11.14
N GLN A 167 -3.70 -3.36 9.95
CA GLN A 167 -3.58 -1.91 9.76
C GLN A 167 -4.90 -1.17 10.06
N PHE A 168 -6.03 -1.88 10.09
CA PHE A 168 -7.35 -1.30 10.30
C PHE A 168 -7.81 -1.45 11.77
N GLU A 169 -8.01 -0.32 12.46
CA GLU A 169 -8.64 -0.31 13.80
C GLU A 169 -10.05 -0.93 13.77
N ASN A 170 -10.81 -0.63 12.72
CA ASN A 170 -12.13 -1.20 12.47
C ASN A 170 -12.00 -2.25 11.35
N PRO A 171 -12.34 -3.54 11.59
CA PRO A 171 -12.28 -4.58 10.58
C PRO A 171 -13.03 -4.28 9.27
N ASN A 172 -14.12 -3.50 9.32
CA ASN A 172 -14.83 -3.06 8.12
C ASN A 172 -14.00 -2.13 7.23
N GLY A 173 -12.96 -1.49 7.78
CA GLY A 173 -11.99 -0.71 7.01
C GLY A 173 -11.27 -1.54 5.94
N ALA A 174 -11.01 -2.82 6.22
CA ALA A 174 -10.44 -3.74 5.23
C ALA A 174 -11.38 -3.93 4.02
N ILE A 175 -12.69 -4.08 4.27
CA ILE A 175 -13.69 -4.22 3.20
C ILE A 175 -13.75 -2.94 2.36
N ALA A 176 -13.77 -1.76 3.02
CA ALA A 176 -13.77 -0.48 2.33
C ALA A 176 -12.51 -0.29 1.46
N ALA A 177 -11.33 -0.68 1.96
CA ALA A 177 -10.09 -0.63 1.20
C ALA A 177 -10.13 -1.53 -0.05
N VAL A 178 -10.70 -2.73 0.05
CA VAL A 178 -10.88 -3.62 -1.12
C VAL A 178 -11.84 -3.00 -2.15
N GLN A 179 -12.90 -2.33 -1.69
CA GLN A 179 -13.86 -1.66 -2.58
C GLN A 179 -13.23 -0.47 -3.31
N ASP A 180 -12.42 0.33 -2.62
CA ASP A 180 -11.63 1.40 -3.24
C ASP A 180 -10.64 0.85 -4.28
N LEU A 181 -9.89 -0.20 -3.90
CA LEU A 181 -8.95 -0.88 -4.81
C LEU A 181 -9.64 -1.37 -6.08
N ARG A 182 -10.85 -1.94 -5.94
CA ARG A 182 -11.67 -2.42 -7.05
C ARG A 182 -12.08 -1.30 -8.01
N ALA A 183 -12.32 -0.09 -7.51
CA ALA A 183 -12.64 1.06 -8.36
C ALA A 183 -11.41 1.52 -9.17
N ARG A 184 -10.20 1.42 -8.59
CA ARG A 184 -8.95 1.84 -9.24
C ARG A 184 -8.41 0.82 -10.24
N LEU A 185 -8.70 -0.48 -10.08
CA LEU A 185 -8.38 -1.55 -11.05
C LEU A 185 -9.32 -1.59 -12.28
N SER A 186 -9.69 -0.40 -12.79
CA SER A 186 -10.46 -0.25 -14.03
C SER A 186 -9.55 -0.24 -15.25
N TYR A 187 -9.96 -0.92 -16.33
CA TYR A 187 -9.17 -0.95 -17.57
C TYR A 187 -9.30 0.32 -18.40
N ASP A 188 -10.15 1.25 -17.95
CA ASP A 188 -10.29 2.59 -18.52
C ASP A 188 -9.58 3.66 -17.67
N ALA A 189 -8.99 3.26 -16.53
CA ALA A 189 -8.18 4.15 -15.71
C ALA A 189 -6.79 4.40 -16.33
N ASP A 190 -6.13 5.45 -15.85
CA ASP A 190 -4.74 5.75 -16.21
C ASP A 190 -3.83 4.55 -15.88
N PRO A 191 -2.88 4.18 -16.76
CA PRO A 191 -1.97 3.05 -16.52
C PRO A 191 -1.25 3.13 -15.17
N LYS A 192 -0.78 4.31 -14.75
CA LYS A 192 -0.07 4.44 -13.46
C LYS A 192 -0.98 4.20 -12.27
N VAL A 193 -2.27 4.50 -12.39
CA VAL A 193 -3.27 4.17 -11.35
C VAL A 193 -3.48 2.67 -11.26
N VAL A 194 -3.57 1.98 -12.41
CA VAL A 194 -3.73 0.52 -12.45
C VAL A 194 -2.49 -0.18 -11.91
N GLU A 195 -1.29 0.23 -12.32
CA GLU A 195 -0.01 -0.27 -11.80
C GLU A 195 0.06 -0.13 -10.27
N HIS A 196 -0.24 1.06 -9.74
CA HIS A 196 -0.23 1.26 -8.29
C HIS A 196 -1.28 0.41 -7.56
N ALA A 197 -2.47 0.22 -8.14
CA ALA A 197 -3.47 -0.65 -7.55
C ALA A 197 -3.10 -2.15 -7.64
N LEU A 198 -2.28 -2.57 -8.60
CA LEU A 198 -1.74 -3.93 -8.66
C LEU A 198 -0.70 -4.17 -7.56
N LEU A 199 0.15 -3.18 -7.27
CA LEU A 199 1.04 -3.19 -6.11
C LEU A 199 0.26 -3.38 -4.80
N GLU A 200 -0.81 -2.62 -4.61
CA GLU A 200 -1.63 -2.71 -3.40
C GLU A 200 -2.44 -4.00 -3.31
N LEU A 201 -2.78 -4.64 -4.43
CA LEU A 201 -3.47 -5.94 -4.44
C LEU A 201 -2.56 -7.09 -3.97
N ALA A 202 -1.24 -6.98 -4.13
CA ALA A 202 -0.30 -8.05 -3.77
C ALA A 202 -0.42 -8.53 -2.31
N PRO A 203 -0.36 -7.66 -1.28
CA PRO A 203 -0.47 -8.10 0.12
C PRO A 203 -1.84 -8.70 0.44
N LEU A 204 -2.90 -8.34 -0.30
CA LEU A 204 -4.22 -8.94 -0.11
C LEU A 204 -4.27 -10.42 -0.51
N LEU A 205 -3.36 -10.82 -1.39
CA LEU A 205 -3.15 -12.20 -1.83
C LEU A 205 -1.94 -12.85 -1.13
N GLY A 206 -1.40 -12.16 -0.11
CA GLY A 206 -0.26 -12.57 0.69
C GLY A 206 1.07 -12.61 -0.06
N ALA A 207 1.21 -11.81 -1.12
CA ALA A 207 2.46 -11.54 -1.80
C ALA A 207 3.09 -10.23 -1.32
N GLU A 208 4.41 -10.16 -1.40
CA GLU A 208 5.13 -8.88 -1.40
C GLU A 208 5.08 -8.28 -2.82
N GLY A 209 4.53 -7.08 -2.93
CA GLY A 209 4.45 -6.33 -4.18
C GLY A 209 5.59 -5.31 -4.32
N SER A 210 6.02 -5.06 -5.56
CA SER A 210 6.93 -3.96 -5.92
C SER A 210 6.66 -3.49 -7.34
N ARG A 211 7.13 -2.29 -7.69
CA ARG A 211 7.05 -1.72 -9.06
C ARG A 211 8.46 -1.44 -9.61
N PRO A 212 9.20 -2.45 -10.09
CA PRO A 212 10.61 -2.31 -10.47
C PRO A 212 10.89 -1.22 -11.52
N GLU A 213 10.06 -1.07 -12.54
CA GLU A 213 10.24 0.00 -13.53
C GLU A 213 10.17 1.39 -12.89
N GLU A 214 9.26 1.61 -11.95
CA GLU A 214 9.10 2.88 -11.22
C GLU A 214 10.22 3.08 -10.18
N GLU A 215 10.54 2.05 -9.40
CA GLU A 215 11.52 2.09 -8.31
C GLU A 215 12.96 2.15 -8.84
N LEU A 216 13.27 1.35 -9.86
CA LEU A 216 14.62 1.08 -10.35
C LEU A 216 14.92 1.69 -11.72
N GLY A 217 13.90 2.01 -12.52
CA GLY A 217 14.06 2.42 -13.92
C GLY A 217 14.34 1.26 -14.88
N GLU A 218 14.20 0.02 -14.41
CA GLU A 218 14.22 -1.19 -15.22
C GLU A 218 13.40 -2.30 -14.56
N GLY A 219 12.75 -3.12 -15.38
CA GLY A 219 12.05 -4.33 -14.95
C GLY A 219 10.58 -4.30 -15.37
N PRO A 220 9.73 -5.14 -14.76
CA PRO A 220 8.30 -5.10 -15.01
C PRO A 220 7.62 -3.88 -14.38
N ASP A 221 6.41 -3.59 -14.86
CA ASP A 221 5.52 -2.58 -14.27
C ASP A 221 5.19 -2.95 -12.81
N ASP A 222 4.86 -4.23 -12.56
CA ASP A 222 4.58 -4.79 -11.24
C ASP A 222 5.21 -6.18 -11.07
N LEU A 223 5.64 -6.49 -9.84
CA LEU A 223 6.21 -7.78 -9.45
C LEU A 223 5.62 -8.23 -8.13
N TRP A 224 5.05 -9.44 -8.12
CA TRP A 224 4.54 -10.09 -6.91
C TRP A 224 5.40 -11.29 -6.53
N LEU A 225 5.85 -11.32 -5.28
CA LEU A 225 6.71 -12.36 -4.72
C LEU A 225 6.02 -13.06 -3.55
N TRP A 226 5.86 -14.37 -3.65
CA TRP A 226 5.66 -15.28 -2.52
C TRP A 226 6.98 -16.02 -2.23
N SER A 227 7.05 -16.89 -1.22
CA SER A 227 8.28 -17.66 -0.93
C SER A 227 8.83 -18.41 -2.15
N ASP A 228 7.98 -19.20 -2.82
CA ASP A 228 8.40 -20.11 -3.91
C ASP A 228 7.76 -19.80 -5.27
N PHE A 229 6.98 -18.72 -5.37
CA PHE A 229 6.25 -18.36 -6.57
C PHE A 229 6.38 -16.87 -6.85
N SER A 230 6.43 -16.49 -8.12
CA SER A 230 6.52 -15.09 -8.52
C SER A 230 5.61 -14.85 -9.72
N ILE A 231 4.94 -13.71 -9.75
CA ILE A 231 4.22 -13.23 -10.93
C ILE A 231 4.88 -11.94 -11.38
N LEU A 232 5.26 -11.91 -12.65
CA LEU A 232 5.78 -10.72 -13.32
C LEU A 232 4.68 -10.12 -14.17
N ILE A 233 4.38 -8.84 -14.00
CA ILE A 233 3.19 -8.21 -14.57
C ILE A 233 3.57 -7.05 -15.48
N GLU A 234 3.00 -7.05 -16.68
CA GLU A 234 3.02 -5.93 -17.63
C GLU A 234 1.60 -5.38 -17.78
N ALA A 235 1.38 -4.12 -17.38
CA ALA A 235 0.10 -3.47 -17.48
C ALA A 235 -0.09 -2.88 -18.88
N LYS A 236 -1.06 -3.42 -19.63
CA LYS A 236 -1.46 -2.94 -20.97
C LYS A 236 -2.97 -2.70 -20.99
N ASN A 237 -3.51 -2.19 -19.89
CA ASN A 237 -4.93 -1.94 -19.66
C ASN A 237 -5.57 -1.03 -20.73
N GLY A 238 -4.81 -0.08 -21.26
CA GLY A 238 -5.25 0.80 -22.35
C GLY A 238 -5.33 0.15 -23.74
N ASN A 239 -4.74 -1.05 -23.94
CA ASN A 239 -4.76 -1.73 -25.24
C ASN A 239 -6.14 -2.34 -25.52
N GLN A 240 -6.81 -1.88 -26.59
CA GLN A 240 -8.20 -2.21 -26.92
C GLN A 240 -8.37 -3.44 -27.81
N GLU A 241 -7.32 -3.84 -28.54
CA GLU A 241 -7.46 -4.83 -29.61
C GLU A 241 -6.60 -6.07 -29.40
N ARG A 242 -5.27 -5.91 -29.47
CA ARG A 242 -4.34 -7.04 -29.53
C ARG A 242 -3.00 -6.64 -28.97
N LEU A 243 -2.31 -7.60 -28.37
CA LEU A 243 -0.94 -7.43 -27.94
C LEU A 243 0.00 -7.51 -29.15
N HIS A 244 0.86 -6.51 -29.27
CA HIS A 244 1.77 -6.32 -30.39
C HIS A 244 3.17 -6.85 -30.08
N LYS A 245 4.03 -6.91 -31.10
CA LYS A 245 5.43 -7.30 -30.96
C LYS A 245 6.20 -6.45 -29.94
N LYS A 246 5.85 -5.16 -29.78
CA LYS A 246 6.45 -4.28 -28.78
C LYS A 246 6.15 -4.76 -27.35
N ASP A 247 4.91 -5.16 -27.08
CA ASP A 247 4.50 -5.66 -25.76
C ASP A 247 5.22 -6.97 -25.43
N ALA A 248 5.39 -7.85 -26.43
CA ALA A 248 6.17 -9.06 -26.29
C ALA A 248 7.65 -8.76 -25.94
N GLY A 249 8.22 -7.74 -26.60
CA GLY A 249 9.58 -7.28 -26.36
C GLY A 249 9.77 -6.75 -24.93
N GLN A 250 8.84 -5.95 -24.42
CA GLN A 250 8.85 -5.47 -23.03
C GLN A 250 8.81 -6.64 -22.04
N LEU A 251 7.85 -7.55 -22.20
CA LEU A 251 7.73 -8.72 -21.33
C LEU A 251 8.99 -9.61 -21.34
N LEU A 252 9.63 -9.79 -22.50
CA LEU A 252 10.90 -10.53 -22.61
C LEU A 252 12.05 -9.83 -21.87
N LEU A 253 12.14 -8.51 -21.95
CA LEU A 253 13.14 -7.73 -21.22
C LEU A 253 12.92 -7.85 -19.70
N SER A 254 11.66 -7.75 -19.25
CA SER A 254 11.29 -7.90 -17.84
C SER A 254 11.63 -9.30 -17.30
N LEU A 255 11.45 -10.37 -18.10
CA LEU A 255 11.88 -11.73 -17.74
C LEU A 255 13.41 -11.85 -17.65
N GLN A 256 14.17 -11.21 -18.54
CA GLN A 256 15.63 -11.19 -18.49
C GLN A 256 16.12 -10.44 -17.25
N TRP A 257 15.50 -9.30 -16.94
CA TRP A 257 15.75 -8.55 -15.72
C TRP A 257 15.49 -9.42 -14.49
N PHE A 258 14.35 -10.11 -14.42
CA PHE A 258 14.01 -10.98 -13.28
C PHE A 258 15.04 -12.09 -13.08
N LYS A 259 15.50 -12.73 -14.16
CA LYS A 259 16.54 -13.78 -14.09
C LYS A 259 17.85 -13.27 -13.50
N ARG A 260 18.23 -12.02 -13.79
CA ARG A 260 19.43 -11.37 -13.25
C ARG A 260 19.23 -10.92 -11.80
N ALA A 261 18.07 -10.35 -11.51
CA ALA A 261 17.67 -9.83 -10.20
C ALA A 261 17.51 -10.96 -9.15
N TYR A 262 16.99 -12.12 -9.58
CA TYR A 262 16.61 -13.22 -8.71
C TYR A 262 17.17 -14.57 -9.20
N PRO A 263 18.51 -14.75 -9.19
CA PRO A 263 19.16 -15.92 -9.80
C PRO A 263 18.82 -17.26 -9.13
N THR A 264 18.36 -17.24 -7.89
CA THR A 264 17.99 -18.43 -7.10
C THR A 264 16.51 -18.77 -7.15
N ARG A 265 15.67 -17.90 -7.73
CA ARG A 265 14.22 -18.11 -7.80
C ARG A 265 13.85 -18.87 -9.07
N SER A 266 12.77 -19.65 -8.99
CA SER A 266 12.13 -20.25 -10.16
C SER A 266 11.65 -19.15 -11.12
N ALA A 267 11.55 -19.50 -12.41
CA ALA A 267 11.03 -18.58 -13.43
C ALA A 267 9.64 -18.06 -13.02
N PRO A 268 9.37 -16.76 -13.17
CA PRO A 268 8.09 -16.17 -12.78
C PRO A 268 7.02 -16.56 -13.80
N LEU A 269 5.75 -16.49 -13.39
CA LEU A 269 4.63 -16.50 -14.33
C LEU A 269 4.58 -15.13 -15.04
N PRO A 270 4.73 -15.07 -16.38
CA PRO A 270 4.51 -13.83 -17.12
C PRO A 270 3.01 -13.57 -17.27
N LEU A 271 2.55 -12.45 -16.72
CA LEU A 271 1.16 -12.01 -16.74
C LEU A 271 1.05 -10.65 -17.44
N VAL A 272 0.09 -10.53 -18.36
CA VAL A 272 -0.25 -9.26 -19.00
C VAL A 272 -1.65 -8.85 -18.58
N ILE A 273 -1.81 -7.59 -18.17
CA ILE A 273 -3.13 -7.01 -17.88
C ILE A 273 -3.62 -6.35 -19.16
N ALA A 274 -4.58 -6.95 -19.87
CA ALA A 274 -5.05 -6.42 -21.15
C ALA A 274 -6.53 -6.71 -21.39
N LYS A 275 -7.21 -5.87 -22.18
CA LYS A 275 -8.65 -6.04 -22.45
C LYS A 275 -8.98 -7.34 -23.19
N LYS A 276 -8.03 -7.86 -23.97
CA LYS A 276 -8.18 -9.08 -24.78
C LYS A 276 -6.93 -9.96 -24.70
N ALA A 277 -7.13 -11.28 -24.71
CA ALA A 277 -6.08 -12.29 -24.63
C ALA A 277 -5.57 -12.72 -26.03
N ASN A 278 -5.43 -11.78 -26.96
CA ASN A 278 -5.02 -12.06 -28.34
C ASN A 278 -3.74 -11.31 -28.69
N ALA A 279 -2.77 -12.01 -29.27
CA ALA A 279 -1.56 -11.43 -29.83
C ALA A 279 -1.59 -11.47 -31.37
N ASP A 280 -0.98 -10.46 -32.00
CA ASP A 280 -0.77 -10.45 -33.46
C ASP A 280 0.02 -11.65 -33.93
N ARG A 281 1.06 -12.01 -33.16
CA ARG A 281 1.90 -13.17 -33.39
C ARG A 281 2.24 -13.82 -32.06
N LEU A 282 1.63 -14.97 -31.79
CA LEU A 282 1.82 -15.70 -30.54
C LEU A 282 3.29 -16.09 -30.28
N SER A 283 4.04 -16.41 -31.35
CA SER A 283 5.44 -16.83 -31.24
C SER A 283 6.40 -15.73 -30.76
N ASP A 284 5.95 -14.48 -30.68
CA ASP A 284 6.75 -13.39 -30.11
C ASP A 284 6.76 -13.40 -28.59
N PHE A 285 5.71 -13.97 -27.99
CA PHE A 285 5.54 -13.95 -26.55
C PHE A 285 6.22 -15.14 -25.88
N PRO A 286 6.73 -14.97 -24.64
CA PRO A 286 7.24 -16.06 -23.84
C PRO A 286 6.23 -17.19 -23.67
N ASN A 287 6.72 -18.43 -23.64
CA ASN A 287 5.88 -19.58 -23.32
C ASN A 287 5.26 -19.43 -21.93
N GLY A 288 3.98 -19.76 -21.81
CA GLY A 288 3.26 -19.65 -20.54
C GLY A 288 2.71 -18.26 -20.22
N THR A 289 2.84 -17.29 -21.14
CA THR A 289 2.21 -15.96 -20.98
C THR A 289 0.71 -16.11 -20.78
N ARG A 290 0.23 -15.52 -19.69
CA ARG A 290 -1.20 -15.43 -19.37
C ARG A 290 -1.67 -13.99 -19.44
N VAL A 291 -2.96 -13.82 -19.63
CA VAL A 291 -3.61 -12.52 -19.70
C VAL A 291 -4.70 -12.45 -18.66
N LEU A 292 -4.64 -11.46 -17.78
CA LEU A 292 -5.77 -11.09 -16.94
C LEU A 292 -6.64 -10.15 -17.76
N THR A 293 -7.87 -10.58 -18.07
CA THR A 293 -8.85 -9.81 -18.82
C THR A 293 -9.80 -9.06 -17.86
N PRO A 294 -10.62 -8.11 -18.33
CA PRO A 294 -11.56 -7.40 -17.47
C PRO A 294 -12.55 -8.33 -16.75
N VAL A 295 -12.93 -9.44 -17.39
CA VAL A 295 -13.79 -10.47 -16.80
C VAL A 295 -13.04 -11.19 -15.67
N GLY A 296 -11.81 -11.61 -15.94
CA GLY A 296 -10.94 -12.25 -14.96
C GLY A 296 -10.65 -11.35 -13.75
N MET A 297 -10.30 -10.08 -13.98
CA MET A 297 -10.05 -9.09 -12.92
C MET A 297 -11.30 -8.88 -12.06
N ARG A 298 -12.48 -8.74 -12.66
CA ARG A 298 -13.73 -8.59 -11.91
C ARG A 298 -14.01 -9.80 -11.03
N SER A 299 -13.81 -11.01 -11.56
CA SER A 299 -14.02 -12.25 -10.81
C SER A 299 -13.00 -12.41 -9.67
N LEU A 300 -11.74 -12.06 -9.91
CA LEU A 300 -10.70 -12.03 -8.89
C LEU A 300 -11.08 -11.09 -7.74
N LEU A 301 -11.43 -9.85 -8.06
CA LEU A 301 -11.75 -8.83 -7.07
C LEU A 301 -13.02 -9.17 -6.28
N GLU A 302 -14.02 -9.77 -6.91
CA GLU A 302 -15.20 -10.29 -6.21
C GLU A 302 -14.83 -11.39 -5.20
N LYS A 303 -13.89 -12.28 -5.54
CA LYS A 303 -13.41 -13.32 -4.62
C LYS A 303 -12.58 -12.74 -3.48
N VAL A 304 -11.73 -11.76 -3.76
CA VAL A 304 -10.97 -11.02 -2.75
C VAL A 304 -11.92 -10.30 -1.77
N GLU A 305 -12.93 -9.59 -2.28
CA GLU A 305 -13.93 -8.91 -1.45
C GLU A 305 -14.67 -9.90 -0.53
N ASN A 306 -15.15 -11.02 -1.08
CA ASN A 306 -15.84 -12.04 -0.29
C ASN A 306 -14.92 -12.72 0.74
N PHE A 307 -13.64 -12.91 0.41
CA PHE A 307 -12.64 -13.41 1.36
C PHE A 307 -12.50 -12.46 2.55
N TYR A 308 -12.35 -11.16 2.33
CA TYR A 308 -12.24 -10.19 3.42
C TYR A 308 -13.54 -10.02 4.21
N ILE A 309 -14.71 -10.08 3.58
CA ILE A 309 -16.00 -10.15 4.28
C ILE A 309 -16.02 -11.36 5.23
N ARG A 310 -15.55 -12.52 4.77
CA ARG A 310 -15.46 -13.72 5.61
C ARG A 310 -14.48 -13.55 6.76
N MET A 311 -13.32 -12.95 6.53
CA MET A 311 -12.32 -12.67 7.57
C MET A 311 -12.90 -11.76 8.67
N VAL A 312 -13.67 -10.74 8.30
CA VAL A 312 -14.36 -9.86 9.26
C VAL A 312 -15.46 -10.59 10.03
N GLN A 313 -16.27 -11.42 9.35
CA GLN A 313 -17.36 -12.18 9.99
C GLN A 313 -16.88 -13.34 10.85
N ALA A 314 -15.66 -13.83 10.65
CA ALA A 314 -15.08 -14.96 11.36
C ALA A 314 -13.71 -14.60 11.98
N PRO A 315 -13.65 -13.76 13.04
CA PRO A 315 -12.39 -13.29 13.62
C PRO A 315 -11.46 -14.41 14.13
N HIS A 316 -11.99 -15.60 14.44
CA HIS A 316 -11.17 -16.76 14.83
C HIS A 316 -10.19 -17.19 13.73
N LEU A 317 -10.46 -16.88 12.45
CA LEU A 317 -9.53 -17.14 11.35
C LEU A 317 -8.25 -16.31 11.47
N LEU A 318 -8.29 -15.17 12.16
CA LEU A 318 -7.15 -14.26 12.36
C LEU A 318 -6.22 -14.72 13.50
N ALA A 319 -6.57 -15.78 14.23
CA ALA A 319 -5.78 -16.28 15.35
C ALA A 319 -4.49 -16.98 14.87
N GLU A 320 -4.55 -17.66 13.72
CA GLU A 320 -3.44 -18.45 13.17
C GLU A 320 -3.29 -18.24 11.67
N THR A 321 -2.06 -18.04 11.19
CA THR A 321 -1.80 -17.80 9.76
C THR A 321 -2.24 -18.98 8.87
N GLY A 322 -2.15 -20.22 9.37
CA GLY A 322 -2.63 -21.40 8.65
C GLY A 322 -4.15 -21.41 8.38
N SER A 323 -4.94 -20.81 9.27
CA SER A 323 -6.39 -20.67 9.07
C SER A 323 -6.71 -19.68 7.96
N ILE A 324 -5.93 -18.60 7.87
CA ILE A 324 -6.01 -17.59 6.80
C ILE A 324 -5.68 -18.22 5.45
N VAL A 325 -4.58 -18.99 5.38
CA VAL A 325 -4.15 -19.68 4.16
C VAL A 325 -5.23 -20.68 3.70
N SER A 326 -5.79 -21.47 4.61
CA SER A 326 -6.86 -22.42 4.29
C SER A 326 -8.12 -21.73 3.78
N ALA A 327 -8.50 -20.58 4.38
CA ALA A 327 -9.61 -19.79 3.90
C ALA A 327 -9.34 -19.23 2.49
N LEU A 328 -8.15 -18.69 2.25
CA LEU A 328 -7.74 -18.14 0.95
C LEU A 328 -7.80 -19.20 -0.16
N GLU A 329 -7.33 -20.43 0.12
CA GLU A 329 -7.45 -21.57 -0.79
C GLU A 329 -8.90 -21.94 -1.11
N GLY A 330 -9.78 -21.88 -0.11
CA GLY A 330 -11.22 -22.10 -0.28
C GLY A 330 -11.90 -21.07 -1.20
N PHE A 331 -11.39 -19.83 -1.23
CA PHE A 331 -11.82 -18.79 -2.17
C PHE A 331 -11.13 -18.86 -3.54
N ARG A 332 -10.24 -19.85 -3.76
CA ARG A 332 -9.41 -20.03 -4.97
C ARG A 332 -8.39 -18.90 -5.21
N LEU A 333 -7.94 -18.26 -4.14
CA LEU A 333 -7.02 -17.11 -4.19
C LEU A 333 -5.56 -17.48 -3.91
N SER A 334 -5.22 -18.77 -3.76
CA SER A 334 -3.82 -19.18 -3.57
C SER A 334 -2.96 -18.89 -4.82
N PRO A 335 -1.63 -18.73 -4.67
CA PRO A 335 -0.77 -18.25 -5.76
C PRO A 335 -0.86 -19.11 -7.04
N LYS A 336 -0.93 -20.44 -6.89
CA LYS A 336 -1.05 -21.36 -8.02
C LYS A 336 -2.44 -21.31 -8.66
N GLN A 337 -3.49 -21.15 -7.85
CA GLN A 337 -4.88 -21.07 -8.33
C GLN A 337 -5.15 -19.78 -9.09
N LEU A 338 -4.58 -18.64 -8.66
CA LEU A 338 -4.72 -17.34 -9.32
C LEU A 338 -4.43 -17.41 -10.82
N SER A 339 -3.34 -18.10 -11.17
CA SER A 339 -2.96 -18.29 -12.56
C SER A 339 -4.04 -19.05 -13.33
N GLY A 340 -4.56 -20.15 -12.79
CA GLY A 340 -5.52 -21.02 -13.47
C GLY A 340 -6.90 -20.42 -13.64
N GLU A 341 -7.41 -19.80 -12.58
CA GLU A 341 -8.84 -19.47 -12.41
C GLU A 341 -9.21 -18.14 -13.07
N TYR A 342 -8.37 -17.11 -12.93
CA TYR A 342 -8.75 -15.74 -13.31
C TYR A 342 -8.05 -15.24 -14.57
N THR A 343 -7.11 -16.00 -15.13
CA THR A 343 -6.34 -15.57 -16.29
C THR A 343 -6.52 -16.53 -17.46
N GLU A 344 -6.39 -16.02 -18.67
CA GLU A 344 -6.51 -16.78 -19.91
C GLU A 344 -5.11 -17.04 -20.49
N ARG A 345 -4.93 -18.13 -21.25
CA ARG A 345 -3.69 -18.30 -22.01
C ARG A 345 -3.70 -17.34 -23.20
N LEU A 346 -2.56 -16.69 -23.46
CA LEU A 346 -2.44 -15.84 -24.64
C LEU A 346 -2.66 -16.68 -25.91
N ALA A 347 -3.55 -16.21 -26.78
CA ALA A 347 -3.88 -16.87 -28.04
C ALA A 347 -3.38 -16.05 -29.25
N GLY A 348 -3.01 -16.75 -30.32
CA GLY A 348 -2.77 -16.11 -31.62
C GLY A 348 -4.08 -15.86 -32.35
N VAL A 349 -4.10 -14.84 -33.21
CA VAL A 349 -5.22 -14.63 -34.13
C VAL A 349 -5.24 -15.77 -35.16
N ARG A 350 -6.35 -16.52 -35.24
CA ARG A 350 -6.58 -17.42 -36.38
C ARG A 350 -6.73 -16.54 -37.63
N ARG A 351 -5.79 -16.67 -38.57
CA ARG A 351 -5.97 -16.10 -39.91
C ARG A 351 -7.14 -16.84 -40.55
N SER A 352 -8.27 -16.14 -40.69
CA SER A 352 -9.41 -16.56 -41.51
C SER A 352 -9.04 -16.54 -42.99
#